data_AF-A0A7X7IBX3-F1
#
_entry.id   AF-A0A7X7IBX3-F1
#
_cell.length_a   1.000
_cell.length_b   1.000
_cell.length_c   1.000
_cell.angle_alpha   90.00
_cell.angle_beta   90.00
_cell.angle_gamma   90.00
#
_symmetry.space_group_name_H-M   'P 1'
#
loop_
_entity.id
_entity.type
_entity.pdbx_description
1 polymer ?
#
loop_
_entity_poly.entity_id
_entity_poly.type
_entity_poly.pdbx_seq_one_letter_code
_entity_poly.pdbx_strand_id
1 'polypeptide(L)' 'MNTRTKSTAVLTPVAAIRANCLECCCGSAKAVRDCELASCRVHPYRMGRRPTPEERLAYEKRGTRLASFDADEDGEG' A
#
# COMPACT_ATOMS: atom_id res chain seq x y z
N MET A 1 -32.71 -0.56 5.50
CA MET A 1 -31.71 0.50 5.76
C MET A 1 -30.86 0.73 4.52
N ASN A 2 -30.81 1.99 4.08
CA ASN A 2 -30.06 2.65 2.98
C ASN A 2 -29.41 1.76 1.89
N THR A 3 -30.15 1.64 0.79
CA THR A 3 -29.67 1.21 -0.52
C THR A 3 -28.64 2.20 -1.07
N ARG A 4 -27.44 1.72 -1.40
CA ARG A 4 -26.52 2.44 -2.29
C ARG A 4 -26.06 1.48 -3.36
N THR A 5 -26.86 1.39 -4.41
CA THR A 5 -26.53 0.74 -5.68
C THR A 5 -25.24 1.37 -6.21
N LYS A 6 -24.16 0.58 -6.24
CA LYS A 6 -22.86 1.01 -6.75
C LYS A 6 -22.86 0.78 -8.25
N SER A 7 -23.16 1.82 -9.01
CA SER A 7 -23.04 1.83 -10.47
C SER A 7 -21.64 1.35 -10.85
N THR A 8 -21.54 0.51 -11.90
CA THR A 8 -20.32 0.02 -12.54
C THR A 8 -19.54 1.15 -13.23
N ALA A 9 -19.27 2.22 -12.48
CA ALA A 9 -18.43 3.32 -12.90
C ALA A 9 -16.97 2.88 -12.72
N VAL A 10 -16.16 3.14 -13.73
CA VAL A 10 -14.70 2.98 -13.70
C VAL A 10 -14.19 3.46 -12.34
N LEU A 11 -13.78 2.51 -11.49
CA LEU A 11 -13.26 2.85 -10.18
C LEU A 11 -12.05 3.75 -10.40
N THR A 12 -12.03 4.90 -9.73
CA THR A 12 -10.79 5.69 -9.70
C THR A 12 -9.69 4.76 -9.16
N PRO A 13 -8.44 4.87 -9.64
CA PRO A 13 -7.36 3.97 -9.21
C PRO A 13 -7.25 3.87 -7.68
N VAL A 14 -7.52 4.97 -6.99
CA VAL A 14 -7.53 5.05 -5.53
C VAL A 14 -8.67 4.23 -4.90
N ALA A 15 -9.86 4.20 -5.51
CA ALA A 15 -10.97 3.37 -5.06
C ALA A 15 -10.71 1.88 -5.31
N ALA A 16 -10.06 1.54 -6.42
CA ALA A 16 -9.63 0.17 -6.70
C ALA A 16 -8.57 -0.33 -5.70
N ILE A 17 -7.57 0.51 -5.39
CA ILE A 17 -6.57 0.20 -4.36
C ILE A 17 -7.23 -0.02 -3.00
N ARG A 18 -8.18 0.83 -2.60
CA ARG A 18 -8.89 0.65 -1.33
C ARG A 18 -9.68 -0.68 -1.30
N ALA A 19 -10.32 -1.06 -2.41
CA ALA A 19 -10.99 -2.35 -2.51
C ALA A 19 -10.00 -3.51 -2.38
N ASN A 20 -8.83 -3.43 -3.02
CA ASN A 20 -7.76 -4.43 -2.86
C ASN A 20 -7.24 -4.51 -1.41
N CYS A 21 -7.06 -3.39 -0.73
CA CYS A 21 -6.68 -3.40 0.68
C CYS A 21 -7.75 -4.04 1.57
N LEU A 22 -9.03 -3.80 1.28
CA LEU A 22 -10.12 -4.46 2.00
C LEU A 22 -10.09 -5.97 1.77
N GLU A 23 -9.84 -6.44 0.55
CA GLU A 23 -9.71 -7.86 0.25
C GLU A 23 -8.51 -8.49 0.98
N CYS A 24 -7.36 -7.82 0.97
CA CYS A 24 -6.15 -8.24 1.69
C CYS A 24 -6.37 -8.34 3.21
N CYS A 25 -7.18 -7.45 3.79
CA CYS A 25 -7.50 -7.43 5.21
C CYS A 25 -8.85 -8.12 5.55
N CYS A 26 -9.28 -9.10 4.75
CA CYS A 26 -10.50 -9.90 4.97
C CYS A 26 -11.78 -9.06 5.19
N GLY A 27 -11.90 -7.95 4.48
CA GLY A 27 -13.03 -7.01 4.56
C GLY A 27 -13.01 -6.07 5.76
N SER A 28 -12.02 -6.15 6.65
CA SER A 28 -11.97 -5.34 7.86
C SER A 28 -11.33 -3.97 7.62
N ALA A 29 -12.16 -2.92 7.60
CA ALA A 29 -11.69 -1.53 7.52
C ALA A 29 -10.85 -1.09 8.74
N LYS A 30 -10.94 -1.80 9.87
CA LYS A 30 -10.05 -1.58 11.03
C LYS A 30 -8.66 -2.14 10.74
N ALA A 31 -8.57 -3.37 10.25
CA ALA A 31 -7.31 -3.99 9.88
C ALA A 31 -6.58 -3.23 8.76
N VAL A 32 -7.30 -2.64 7.79
CA VAL A 32 -6.68 -1.78 6.77
C VAL A 32 -6.01 -0.54 7.40
N ARG A 33 -6.61 0.03 8.45
CA ARG A 33 -6.04 1.20 9.14
C ARG A 33 -4.81 0.82 9.97
N ASP A 34 -4.92 -0.31 10.67
CA ASP A 34 -3.90 -0.89 11.55
C ASP A 34 -2.85 -1.73 10.76
N CYS A 35 -2.87 -1.69 9.43
CA CYS A 35 -1.90 -2.40 8.61
C CYS A 35 -0.52 -1.74 8.71
N GLU A 36 0.48 -2.49 9.15
CA GLU A 36 1.87 -2.04 9.34
C GLU A 36 2.83 -2.53 8.25
N LEU A 37 2.31 -3.12 7.17
CA LEU A 37 3.12 -3.69 6.08
C LEU A 37 3.84 -2.59 5.28
N ALA A 38 4.98 -2.15 5.77
CA ALA A 38 5.72 -1.01 5.22
C ALA A 38 6.37 -1.29 3.85
N SER A 39 6.52 -2.57 3.48
CA SER A 39 6.97 -3.00 2.14
C SER A 39 5.88 -2.91 1.07
N CYS A 40 4.62 -2.68 1.46
CA CYS A 40 3.51 -2.63 0.52
C CYS A 40 3.51 -1.31 -0.28
N ARG A 41 3.70 -1.39 -1.59
CA ARG A 41 3.72 -0.21 -2.49
C ARG A 41 2.41 0.58 -2.52
N VAL A 42 1.27 -0.08 -2.21
CA VAL A 42 -0.05 0.56 -2.19
C VAL A 42 -0.47 1.06 -0.80
N HIS A 43 0.35 0.82 0.22
CA HIS A 43 0.12 1.27 1.60
C HIS A 43 -0.20 2.77 1.76
N PRO A 44 0.46 3.72 1.06
CA PRO A 44 0.12 5.14 1.19
C PRO A 44 -1.26 5.49 0.60
N TYR A 45 -1.85 4.63 -0.23
CA TYR A 45 -3.16 4.82 -0.86
C TYR A 45 -4.29 4.06 -0.16
N ARG A 46 -4.00 3.24 0.86
CA ARG A 46 -4.98 2.35 1.55
C ARG A 46 -6.19 3.07 2.15
N MET A 47 -6.03 4.36 2.47
CA MET A 47 -7.10 5.21 3.02
C MET A 47 -8.11 5.68 1.97
N GLY A 48 -7.91 5.38 0.68
CA GLY A 48 -8.81 5.83 -0.38
C GLY A 48 -8.66 7.33 -0.69
N ARG A 49 -7.53 7.93 -0.33
CA ARG A 49 -7.17 9.33 -0.58
C ARG A 49 -5.82 9.40 -1.28
N ARG A 50 -5.58 10.46 -2.04
CA ARG A 50 -4.24 10.74 -2.57
C ARG A 50 -3.34 11.21 -1.42
N PRO A 51 -2.24 10.50 -1.09
CA PRO A 51 -1.31 10.90 -0.04
C PRO A 51 -0.56 12.18 -0.43
N THR A 52 -0.09 12.93 0.56
CA THR A 52 0.83 14.06 0.31
C THR A 52 2.19 13.54 -0.18
N PRO A 53 3.01 14.38 -0.83
CA PRO A 53 4.37 14.00 -1.21
C PRO A 53 5.20 13.49 -0.02
N GLU A 54 5.05 14.11 1.15
CA GLU A 54 5.74 13.72 2.39
C GLU A 54 5.31 12.33 2.87
N GLU A 55 4.00 12.07 2.89
CA GLU A 55 3.46 10.76 3.29
C GLU A 55 3.93 9.65 2.35
N ARG A 56 3.92 9.89 1.03
CA ARG A 56 4.42 8.92 0.04
C ARG A 56 5.89 8.58 0.31
N LEU A 57 6.73 9.61 0.48
CA LEU A 57 8.16 9.44 0.72
C LEU A 57 8.44 8.66 2.02
N ALA A 58 7.65 8.91 3.06
CA ALA A 58 7.77 8.19 4.34
C ALA A 58 7.53 6.68 4.20
N TYR A 59 6.64 6.24 3.30
CA TYR A 59 6.41 4.82 3.05
C TYR A 59 7.44 4.19 2.12
N GLU A 60 7.84 4.86 1.05
CA GLU A 60 8.88 4.35 0.13
C GLU A 60 10.18 4.04 0.87
N LYS A 61 10.64 4.95 1.73
CA LYS A 61 11.86 4.77 2.53
C LYS A 61 11.81 3.55 3.46
N ARG A 62 10.62 3.16 3.94
CA ARG A 62 10.46 1.98 4.81
C ARG A 62 10.41 0.67 4.02
N GLY A 63 9.96 0.70 2.77
CA GLY A 63 9.82 -0.49 1.93
C GLY A 63 11.08 -0.90 1.19
N THR A 64 12.07 -0.02 1.06
CA THR A 64 13.35 -0.31 0.41
C THR A 64 14.40 -0.74 1.43
N ARG A 65 14.38 -2.01 1.81
CA ARG A 65 15.60 -2.73 2.18
C ARG A 65 15.75 -3.96 1.29
N LEU A 66 15.76 -3.74 -0.01
CA LEU A 66 16.56 -4.62 -0.86
C LEU A 66 17.97 -4.06 -0.68
N ALA A 67 18.70 -4.65 0.26
CA ALA A 67 20.13 -4.43 0.35
C ALA A 67 20.70 -4.63 -1.06
N SER A 68 21.43 -3.63 -1.52
CA SER A 68 22.60 -3.77 -2.38
C SER A 68 22.92 -5.22 -2.72
N PHE A 69 22.67 -5.57 -3.97
CA PHE A 69 23.30 -6.73 -4.61
C PHE A 69 24.84 -6.57 -4.67
N ASP A 70 25.38 -5.41 -4.28
CA ASP A 70 26.81 -5.06 -4.29
C ASP A 70 27.62 -5.59 -3.09
N ALA A 71 27.38 -6.83 -2.66
CA ALA A 71 28.30 -7.53 -1.76
C ALA A 71 28.76 -8.83 -2.44
N ASP A 72 29.29 -8.70 -3.66
CA ASP A 72 30.21 -9.70 -4.15
C ASP A 72 31.50 -9.56 -3.32
N GLU A 73 31.67 -10.52 -2.42
CA GLU A 73 32.88 -10.77 -1.64
C GLU A 73 34.05 -11.06 -2.60
N ASP A 74 34.90 -10.07 -2.86
CA ASP A 74 36.23 -10.34 -3.43
C ASP A 74 37.20 -10.69 -2.30
N GLY A 75 37.44 -12.00 -2.20
CA GLY A 75 38.16 -12.67 -1.14
C GLY A 75 39.66 -12.37 -1.03
N GLU A 76 40.16 -12.73 0.15
CA GLU A 76 41.55 -12.71 0.60
C GLU A 76 42.42 -13.66 -0.25
N GLY A 77 43.61 -13.20 -0.64
CA GLY A 77 44.63 -13.96 -1.36
C GLY A 77 45.91 -13.17 -1.56
#